data_AF-A0A7V4JI50-F1
#
_entry.id   AF-A0A7V4JI50-F1
#
_cell.length_a   1.000
_cell.length_b   1.000
_cell.length_c   1.000
_cell.angle_alpha   90.00
_cell.angle_beta   90.00
_cell.angle_gamma   90.00
#
_symmetry.space_group_name_H-M   'P 1'
#
loop_
_entity.id
_entity.type
_entity.pdbx_description
1 polymer ?
#
loop_
_entity_poly.entity_id
_entity_poly.type
_entity_poly.pdbx_seq_one_letter_code
_entity_poly.pdbx_strand_id
1 'polypeptide(L)'
;MTRYGMVVDVSKCIGCYNCFLTCRDEYAGNAYPGYSAPQPLAGGNWSRVIEVERGQYPHVKVNHVTVRCMHCDNPGCLKAATDGAVYVRPDGIVMIDPEKAKGQRSIVNACPYRLIEWNEELGLPQKCTFCAHLLDAGEPEPRCVESCPSGALVFGDLDDPESQVAKLVASGRTELMHPEFGLGDKVVYLHLPKKFVAGTVILGDIDEVAVDFPDLKIIIAHFGWPWYEETMTICQRNQNVWFNIAG
;
A
#
# COMPACT_ATOMS: atom_id res chain seq x y z
N MET A 1 3.52 -20.15 -16.35
CA MET A 1 2.41 -19.17 -16.47
C MET A 1 2.76 -18.04 -15.53
N THR A 2 2.64 -16.81 -15.99
CA THR A 2 2.96 -15.60 -15.22
C THR A 2 2.08 -15.50 -13.99
N ARG A 3 2.66 -15.24 -12.81
CA ARG A 3 1.89 -15.06 -11.56
C ARG A 3 1.95 -13.59 -11.14
N TYR A 4 0.87 -12.85 -11.38
CA TYR A 4 0.88 -11.41 -11.16
C TYR A 4 0.88 -11.03 -9.67
N GLY A 5 1.62 -9.98 -9.34
CA GLY A 5 1.64 -9.37 -8.01
C GLY A 5 1.97 -7.88 -8.07
N MET A 6 1.88 -7.24 -6.92
CA MET A 6 2.15 -5.81 -6.77
C MET A 6 2.92 -5.53 -5.47
N VAL A 7 3.88 -4.63 -5.53
CA VAL A 7 4.53 -4.03 -4.37
C VAL A 7 4.13 -2.56 -4.28
N VAL A 8 3.69 -2.12 -3.11
CA VAL A 8 3.32 -0.74 -2.81
C VAL A 8 4.38 -0.12 -1.89
N ASP A 9 5.16 0.83 -2.40
CA ASP A 9 6.11 1.61 -1.62
C ASP A 9 5.44 2.85 -1.02
N VAL A 10 5.08 2.74 0.27
CA VAL A 10 4.39 3.80 1.01
C VAL A 10 5.26 5.04 1.21
N SER A 11 6.60 4.89 1.17
CA SER A 11 7.52 6.03 1.32
C SER A 11 7.50 6.96 0.11
N LYS A 12 7.09 6.45 -1.05
CA LYS A 12 6.99 7.21 -2.31
C LYS A 12 5.59 7.75 -2.58
N CYS A 13 4.56 7.31 -1.85
CA CYS A 13 3.20 7.73 -2.13
C CYS A 13 2.95 9.17 -1.65
N ILE A 14 2.70 10.07 -2.61
CA ILE A 14 2.45 11.49 -2.35
C ILE A 14 0.96 11.83 -2.17
N GLY A 15 0.07 10.84 -2.13
CA GLY A 15 -1.36 11.09 -1.93
C GLY A 15 -2.05 11.84 -3.07
N CYS A 16 -1.61 11.69 -4.32
CA CYS A 16 -2.18 12.41 -5.46
C CYS A 16 -3.54 11.87 -5.98
N TYR A 17 -3.99 10.70 -5.49
CA TYR A 17 -5.22 10.02 -5.93
C TYR A 17 -5.30 9.64 -7.43
N ASN A 18 -4.24 9.77 -8.22
CA ASN A 18 -4.24 9.33 -9.63
C ASN A 18 -4.69 7.88 -9.79
N CYS A 19 -4.19 6.97 -8.94
CA CYS A 19 -4.57 5.56 -8.99
C CYS A 19 -6.06 5.29 -8.70
N PHE A 20 -6.72 6.16 -7.93
CA PHE A 20 -8.17 6.13 -7.73
C PHE A 20 -8.88 6.67 -8.96
N LEU A 21 -8.44 7.83 -9.46
CA LEU A 21 -9.04 8.50 -10.62
C LEU A 21 -8.97 7.64 -11.88
N THR A 22 -7.82 7.05 -12.22
CA THR A 22 -7.68 6.22 -13.42
C THR A 22 -8.38 4.88 -13.31
N CYS A 23 -8.54 4.33 -12.11
CA CYS A 23 -9.40 3.18 -11.90
C CYS A 23 -10.87 3.54 -12.19
N ARG A 24 -11.32 4.73 -11.76
CA ARG A 24 -12.68 5.19 -12.06
C ARG A 24 -12.85 5.55 -13.53
N ASP A 25 -11.87 6.20 -14.15
CA ASP A 25 -11.88 6.50 -15.58
C ASP A 25 -12.02 5.23 -16.41
N GLU A 26 -11.29 4.17 -16.04
CA GLU A 26 -11.37 2.89 -16.72
C GLU A 26 -12.72 2.21 -16.54
N TYR A 27 -13.30 2.18 -15.32
CA TYR A 27 -14.46 1.32 -15.03
C TYR A 27 -15.80 2.03 -14.84
N ALA A 28 -15.83 3.33 -14.53
CA ALA A 28 -17.07 4.03 -14.24
C ALA A 28 -17.84 4.27 -15.54
N GLY A 29 -18.99 3.60 -15.68
CA GLY A 29 -19.77 3.61 -16.92
C GLY A 29 -19.27 2.67 -18.03
N ASN A 30 -18.10 2.04 -17.86
CA ASN A 30 -17.52 1.12 -18.84
C ASN A 30 -17.67 -0.33 -18.40
N ALA A 31 -18.29 -1.15 -19.25
CA ALA A 31 -18.37 -2.60 -19.04
C ALA A 31 -17.26 -3.31 -19.82
N TYR A 32 -16.67 -4.32 -19.21
CA TYR A 32 -15.71 -5.23 -19.86
C TYR A 32 -16.28 -6.65 -19.79
N PRO A 33 -17.02 -7.10 -20.82
CA PRO A 33 -17.66 -8.40 -20.83
C PRO A 33 -16.67 -9.53 -20.50
N GLY A 34 -17.03 -10.38 -19.54
CA GLY A 34 -16.17 -11.45 -19.01
C GLY A 34 -15.23 -11.03 -17.86
N TYR A 35 -15.01 -9.73 -17.64
CA TYR A 35 -14.11 -9.22 -16.60
C TYR A 35 -14.83 -8.47 -15.50
N SER A 36 -15.68 -7.51 -15.85
CA SER A 36 -16.38 -6.65 -14.90
C SER A 36 -17.57 -5.95 -15.52
N ALA A 37 -18.66 -5.84 -14.76
CA ALA A 37 -19.70 -4.85 -15.03
C ALA A 37 -19.20 -3.42 -14.70
N PRO A 38 -19.87 -2.35 -15.19
CA PRO A 38 -19.50 -0.98 -14.88
C PRO A 38 -19.44 -0.72 -13.38
N GLN A 39 -18.42 0.02 -12.96
CA GLN A 39 -18.35 0.57 -11.61
C GLN A 39 -19.40 1.70 -11.48
N PRO A 40 -20.12 1.81 -10.34
CA PRO A 40 -21.11 2.86 -10.16
C PRO A 40 -20.43 4.24 -10.14
N LEU A 41 -21.08 5.25 -10.72
CA LEU A 41 -20.55 6.63 -10.81
C LEU A 41 -20.42 7.31 -9.44
N ALA A 42 -21.26 6.93 -8.48
CA ALA A 42 -21.18 7.34 -7.09
C ALA A 42 -20.86 6.12 -6.21
N GLY A 43 -19.90 6.26 -5.31
CA GLY A 43 -19.44 5.13 -4.49
C GLY A 43 -18.62 4.10 -5.26
N GLY A 44 -18.31 2.97 -4.60
CA GLY A 44 -17.45 1.91 -5.12
C GLY A 44 -15.99 2.35 -5.23
N ASN A 45 -15.16 2.04 -4.23
CA ASN A 45 -13.75 2.42 -4.23
C ASN A 45 -12.85 1.19 -4.38
N TRP A 46 -12.63 0.75 -5.63
CA TRP A 46 -11.78 -0.43 -5.93
C TRP A 46 -10.29 -0.18 -5.66
N SER A 47 -9.89 1.09 -5.68
CA SER A 47 -8.60 1.60 -5.26
C SER A 47 -8.84 2.69 -4.22
N ARG A 48 -8.27 2.56 -3.03
CA ARG A 48 -8.39 3.53 -1.93
C ARG A 48 -7.01 4.10 -1.62
N VAL A 49 -6.99 5.34 -1.15
CA VAL A 49 -5.80 5.94 -0.53
C VAL A 49 -6.18 6.25 0.90
N ILE A 50 -5.51 5.60 1.85
CA ILE A 50 -5.71 5.77 3.28
C ILE A 50 -4.65 6.72 3.79
N GLU A 51 -5.07 7.85 4.33
CA GLU A 51 -4.16 8.79 5.00
C GLU A 51 -3.96 8.36 6.45
N VAL A 52 -2.70 8.29 6.87
CA VAL A 52 -2.30 7.93 8.23
C VAL A 52 -1.45 9.06 8.78
N GLU A 53 -2.10 9.98 9.50
CA GLU A 53 -1.45 11.03 10.28
C GLU A 53 -0.99 10.48 11.64
N ARG A 54 0.24 10.80 12.01
CA ARG A 54 0.83 10.43 13.31
C ARG A 54 1.63 11.58 13.87
N GLY A 55 1.69 11.64 15.20
CA GLY A 55 2.34 12.72 15.93
C GLY A 55 1.38 13.85 16.23
N GLN A 56 1.93 14.98 16.66
CA GLN A 56 1.19 16.19 16.99
C GLN A 56 2.10 17.38 16.71
N TYR A 57 1.53 18.52 16.31
CA TYR A 57 2.27 19.75 16.10
C TYR A 57 3.27 20.03 17.25
N PRO A 58 4.55 20.35 16.97
CA PRO A 58 5.14 20.62 15.66
C PRO A 58 5.65 19.37 14.90
N HIS A 59 5.62 18.19 15.52
CA HIS A 59 6.19 16.96 14.97
C HIS A 59 5.09 16.07 14.39
N VAL A 60 4.74 16.33 13.13
CA VAL A 60 3.69 15.59 12.40
C VAL A 60 4.30 14.78 11.27
N LYS A 61 3.78 13.56 11.05
CA LYS A 61 4.13 12.72 9.91
C LYS A 61 2.88 12.14 9.29
N VAL A 62 2.70 12.38 7.99
CA VAL A 62 1.59 11.84 7.19
C VAL A 62 2.13 10.81 6.21
N ASN A 63 1.46 9.67 6.11
CA ASN A 63 1.71 8.68 5.06
C ASN A 63 0.42 8.36 4.32
N HIS A 64 0.53 8.15 3.02
CA HIS A 64 -0.58 7.73 2.17
C HIS A 64 -0.40 6.26 1.80
N VAL A 65 -1.31 5.41 2.23
CA VAL A 65 -1.27 3.96 1.97
C VAL A 65 -2.32 3.63 0.93
N THR A 66 -1.90 3.27 -0.27
CA THR A 66 -2.83 2.84 -1.31
C THR A 66 -3.27 1.40 -1.08
N VAL A 67 -4.57 1.14 -1.07
CA VAL A 67 -5.15 -0.17 -0.75
C VAL A 67 -6.11 -0.58 -1.86
N ARG A 68 -5.98 -1.83 -2.30
CA ARG A 68 -6.85 -2.47 -3.31
C ARG A 68 -6.88 -3.96 -3.03
N CYS A 69 -7.70 -4.71 -3.78
CA CYS A 69 -7.78 -6.16 -3.61
C CYS A 69 -6.39 -6.79 -3.54
N MET A 70 -6.13 -7.60 -2.50
CA MET A 70 -4.83 -8.25 -2.30
C MET A 70 -4.60 -9.44 -3.23
N HIS A 71 -5.61 -9.84 -4.02
CA HIS A 71 -5.60 -11.01 -4.91
C HIS A 71 -5.01 -12.27 -4.25
N CYS A 72 -5.41 -12.52 -3.00
CA CYS A 72 -4.87 -13.57 -2.14
C CYS A 72 -4.90 -14.97 -2.80
N ASP A 73 -3.96 -15.84 -2.45
CA ASP A 73 -3.92 -17.25 -2.86
C ASP A 73 -5.06 -18.09 -2.27
N ASN A 74 -5.48 -17.79 -1.05
CA ASN A 74 -6.60 -18.45 -0.37
C ASN A 74 -7.72 -17.44 -0.02
N PRO A 75 -8.36 -16.82 -1.02
CA PRO A 75 -9.25 -15.67 -0.79
C PRO A 75 -10.54 -16.09 -0.06
N GLY A 76 -10.88 -15.38 1.01
CA GLY A 76 -12.11 -15.63 1.79
C GLY A 76 -13.38 -15.50 0.94
N CYS A 77 -13.40 -14.58 -0.03
CA CYS A 77 -14.52 -14.39 -0.96
C CYS A 77 -14.78 -15.57 -1.89
N LEU A 78 -13.76 -16.38 -2.22
CA LEU A 78 -13.94 -17.62 -2.99
C LEU A 78 -14.74 -18.65 -2.19
N LYS A 79 -14.48 -18.75 -0.88
CA LYS A 79 -15.17 -19.71 0.01
C LYS A 79 -16.64 -19.33 0.25
N ALA A 80 -16.96 -18.03 0.19
CA ALA A 80 -18.31 -17.53 0.42
C ALA A 80 -19.19 -17.47 -0.84
N ALA A 81 -18.58 -17.54 -2.02
CA ALA A 81 -19.28 -17.51 -3.29
C ALA A 81 -19.90 -18.86 -3.64
N THR A 82 -21.09 -18.84 -4.22
CA THR A 82 -21.72 -20.02 -4.82
C THR A 82 -21.53 -20.02 -6.35
N ASP A 83 -21.80 -21.17 -6.98
CA ASP A 83 -21.87 -21.32 -8.44
C ASP A 83 -20.58 -20.98 -9.21
N GLY A 84 -19.45 -20.89 -8.50
CA GLY A 84 -18.17 -20.46 -9.07
C GLY A 84 -18.17 -18.97 -9.45
N ALA A 85 -18.97 -18.14 -8.76
CA ALA A 85 -19.04 -16.70 -9.00
C ALA A 85 -17.74 -15.95 -8.68
N VAL A 86 -16.90 -16.54 -7.83
CA VAL A 86 -15.52 -16.08 -7.61
C VAL A 86 -14.59 -17.22 -8.03
N TYR A 87 -13.50 -16.89 -8.70
CA TYR A 87 -12.51 -17.86 -9.13
C TYR A 87 -11.10 -17.24 -9.15
N VAL A 88 -10.08 -18.07 -9.06
CA VAL A 88 -8.68 -17.66 -9.21
C VAL A 88 -8.22 -18.09 -10.59
N ARG A 89 -7.76 -17.13 -11.40
CA ARG A 89 -7.19 -17.41 -12.72
C ARG A 89 -5.84 -18.13 -12.60
N PRO A 90 -5.37 -18.80 -13.66
CA PRO A 90 -4.05 -19.46 -13.66
C PRO A 90 -2.88 -18.50 -13.41
N ASP A 91 -3.05 -17.20 -13.71
CA ASP A 91 -2.08 -16.14 -13.45
C ASP A 91 -2.18 -15.55 -12.04
N GLY A 92 -3.03 -16.12 -11.19
CA GLY A 92 -3.22 -15.73 -9.80
C GLY A 92 -4.22 -14.60 -9.58
N ILE A 93 -4.81 -13.99 -10.62
CA ILE A 93 -5.79 -12.93 -10.44
C ILE A 93 -7.11 -13.52 -9.92
N VAL A 94 -7.49 -13.16 -8.69
CA VAL A 94 -8.84 -13.43 -8.16
C VAL A 94 -9.88 -12.60 -8.92
N MET A 95 -10.88 -13.23 -9.52
CA MET A 95 -11.94 -12.59 -10.32
C MET A 95 -13.33 -12.83 -9.72
N ILE A 96 -14.25 -11.92 -10.01
CA ILE A 96 -15.68 -12.09 -9.74
C ILE A 96 -16.39 -12.09 -11.10
N ASP A 97 -17.11 -13.17 -11.40
CA ASP A 97 -17.99 -13.27 -12.56
C ASP A 97 -19.23 -12.38 -12.33
N PRO A 98 -19.41 -11.30 -13.11
CA PRO A 98 -20.49 -10.35 -12.89
C PRO A 98 -21.89 -10.95 -13.05
N GLU A 99 -22.06 -12.00 -13.85
CA GLU A 99 -23.36 -12.62 -14.08
C GLU A 99 -23.71 -13.58 -12.96
N LYS A 100 -22.77 -14.44 -12.55
CA LYS A 100 -22.99 -15.42 -11.49
C LYS A 100 -23.07 -14.80 -10.09
N ALA A 101 -22.33 -13.70 -9.87
CA ALA A 101 -22.27 -13.05 -8.56
C ALA A 101 -23.49 -12.18 -8.23
N LYS A 102 -24.41 -11.95 -9.19
CA LYS A 102 -25.65 -11.19 -8.96
C LYS A 102 -26.43 -11.78 -7.79
N GLY A 103 -26.86 -10.92 -6.87
CA GLY A 103 -27.61 -11.29 -5.67
C GLY A 103 -26.76 -11.84 -4.51
N GLN A 104 -25.49 -12.15 -4.72
CA GLN A 104 -24.65 -12.78 -3.69
C GLN A 104 -23.96 -11.75 -2.77
N ARG A 105 -24.75 -11.10 -1.90
CA ARG A 105 -24.21 -10.12 -0.91
C ARG A 105 -23.19 -10.73 0.07
N SER A 106 -23.22 -12.05 0.29
CA SER A 106 -22.27 -12.75 1.16
C SER A 106 -20.81 -12.54 0.76
N ILE A 107 -20.53 -12.41 -0.55
CA ILE A 107 -19.19 -12.22 -1.10
C ILE A 107 -18.53 -10.95 -0.57
N VAL A 108 -19.32 -9.88 -0.36
CA VAL A 108 -18.86 -8.59 0.18
C VAL A 108 -18.27 -8.75 1.58
N ASN A 109 -19.03 -9.42 2.46
CA ASN A 109 -18.68 -9.59 3.87
C ASN A 109 -17.54 -10.59 4.09
N ALA A 110 -17.25 -11.42 3.10
CA ALA A 110 -16.22 -12.44 3.18
C ALA A 110 -14.79 -11.90 3.03
N CYS A 111 -14.62 -10.67 2.54
CA CYS A 111 -13.31 -10.05 2.43
C CYS A 111 -12.91 -9.41 3.76
N PRO A 112 -11.89 -9.93 4.48
CA PRO A 112 -11.49 -9.36 5.77
C PRO A 112 -10.92 -7.94 5.62
N TYR A 113 -10.35 -7.62 4.47
CA TYR A 113 -9.89 -6.28 4.11
C TYR A 113 -11.02 -5.28 3.76
N ARG A 114 -12.27 -5.75 3.60
CA ARG A 114 -13.42 -4.93 3.17
C ARG A 114 -13.19 -4.18 1.85
N LEU A 115 -12.60 -4.87 0.87
CA LEU A 115 -12.24 -4.32 -0.45
C LEU A 115 -13.19 -4.74 -1.57
N ILE A 116 -14.19 -5.54 -1.24
CA ILE A 116 -15.31 -5.86 -2.13
C ILE A 116 -16.43 -4.91 -1.78
N GLU A 117 -16.97 -4.24 -2.78
CA GLU A 117 -18.03 -3.26 -2.69
C GLU A 117 -19.30 -3.84 -3.28
N TRP A 118 -20.46 -3.49 -2.74
CA TRP A 118 -21.73 -3.85 -3.34
C TRP A 118 -22.18 -2.78 -4.33
N ASN A 119 -22.44 -3.17 -5.58
CA ASN A 119 -23.09 -2.29 -6.54
C ASN A 119 -24.61 -2.40 -6.34
N GLU A 120 -25.22 -1.35 -5.80
CA GLU A 120 -26.66 -1.33 -5.53
C GLU A 120 -27.51 -1.30 -6.81
N GLU A 121 -27.05 -0.63 -7.88
CA GLU A 121 -27.78 -0.51 -9.15
C GLU A 121 -27.86 -1.85 -9.89
N LEU A 122 -26.76 -2.60 -9.89
CA LEU A 122 -26.66 -3.88 -10.60
C LEU A 122 -26.89 -5.09 -9.69
N GLY A 123 -26.97 -4.88 -8.38
CA GLY A 123 -27.18 -5.93 -7.38
C GLY A 123 -26.07 -6.99 -7.38
N LEU A 124 -24.81 -6.59 -7.48
CA LEU A 124 -23.67 -7.52 -7.55
C LEU A 124 -22.42 -7.00 -6.82
N PRO A 125 -21.55 -7.89 -6.30
CA PRO A 125 -20.29 -7.50 -5.66
C PRO A 125 -19.22 -7.17 -6.70
N GLN A 126 -18.47 -6.09 -6.46
CA GLN A 126 -17.41 -5.61 -7.34
C GLN A 126 -16.14 -5.29 -6.55
N LYS A 127 -14.99 -5.40 -7.21
CA LYS A 127 -13.68 -5.08 -6.64
C LYS A 127 -12.65 -4.90 -7.75
N CYS A 128 -11.44 -4.50 -7.38
CA CYS A 128 -10.29 -4.50 -8.27
C CYS A 128 -10.07 -5.88 -8.94
N THR A 129 -9.76 -5.85 -10.22
CA THR A 129 -9.50 -6.99 -11.12
C THR A 129 -8.06 -7.01 -11.65
N PHE A 130 -7.16 -6.17 -11.10
CA PHE A 130 -5.85 -5.87 -11.68
C PHE A 130 -5.90 -5.44 -13.16
N CYS A 131 -7.00 -4.83 -13.61
CA CYS A 131 -7.16 -4.51 -15.03
C CYS A 131 -6.89 -5.71 -15.94
N ALA A 132 -7.35 -6.90 -15.54
CA ALA A 132 -7.13 -8.14 -16.27
C ALA A 132 -7.48 -8.04 -17.76
N HIS A 133 -8.46 -7.22 -18.13
CA HIS A 133 -8.82 -6.96 -19.52
C HIS A 133 -7.74 -6.24 -20.33
N LEU A 134 -6.95 -5.35 -19.70
CA LEU A 134 -5.79 -4.69 -20.30
C LEU A 134 -4.61 -5.66 -20.39
N LEU A 135 -4.35 -6.42 -19.33
CA LEU A 135 -3.27 -7.41 -19.31
C LEU A 135 -3.47 -8.47 -20.41
N ASP A 136 -4.71 -8.93 -20.59
CA ASP A 136 -5.06 -9.88 -21.66
C ASP A 136 -5.00 -9.25 -23.06
N ALA A 137 -5.09 -7.91 -23.15
CA ALA A 137 -4.86 -7.15 -24.38
C ALA A 137 -3.37 -6.88 -24.67
N GLY A 138 -2.46 -7.29 -23.78
CA GLY A 138 -1.01 -7.13 -23.94
C GLY A 138 -0.44 -5.87 -23.31
N GLU A 139 -1.24 -5.11 -22.54
CA GLU A 139 -0.71 -4.00 -21.75
C GLU A 139 0.17 -4.53 -20.61
N PRO A 140 1.31 -3.88 -20.32
CA PRO A 140 2.27 -4.41 -19.35
C PRO A 140 1.81 -4.26 -17.90
N GLU A 141 0.91 -3.31 -17.61
CA GLU A 141 0.52 -2.98 -16.24
C GLU A 141 -0.89 -2.39 -16.12
N PRO A 142 -1.52 -2.45 -14.93
CA PRO A 142 -2.81 -1.82 -14.65
C PRO A 142 -2.73 -0.29 -14.66
N ARG A 143 -3.84 0.39 -14.98
CA ARG A 143 -3.97 1.86 -14.99
C ARG A 143 -3.42 2.59 -13.76
N CYS A 144 -3.60 1.99 -12.59
CA CYS A 144 -3.13 2.59 -11.35
C CYS A 144 -1.60 2.68 -11.26
N VAL A 145 -0.88 1.75 -11.88
CA VAL A 145 0.58 1.68 -11.93
C VAL A 145 1.08 2.66 -12.98
N GLU A 146 0.53 2.59 -14.19
CA GLU A 146 0.83 3.50 -15.32
C GLU A 146 0.71 4.97 -14.92
N SER A 147 -0.34 5.32 -14.17
CA SER A 147 -0.63 6.70 -13.78
C SER A 147 0.11 7.19 -12.53
N CYS A 148 0.95 6.37 -11.90
CA CYS A 148 1.63 6.71 -10.65
C CYS A 148 2.85 7.61 -10.89
N PRO A 149 2.80 8.92 -10.57
CA PRO A 149 3.89 9.84 -10.90
C PRO A 149 5.15 9.61 -10.05
N SER A 150 5.02 8.98 -8.88
CA SER A 150 6.12 8.76 -7.94
C SER A 150 6.71 7.35 -7.99
N GLY A 151 6.18 6.46 -8.84
CA GLY A 151 6.62 5.07 -8.90
C GLY A 151 6.43 4.33 -7.58
N ALA A 152 5.38 4.66 -6.83
CA ALA A 152 5.02 4.01 -5.57
C ALA A 152 4.38 2.62 -5.77
N LEU A 153 3.87 2.35 -6.98
CA LEU A 153 3.25 1.07 -7.34
C LEU A 153 4.18 0.36 -8.31
N VAL A 154 4.50 -0.90 -8.03
CA VAL A 154 5.31 -1.75 -8.90
C VAL A 154 4.52 -3.03 -9.13
N PHE A 155 4.25 -3.35 -10.39
CA PHE A 155 3.47 -4.53 -10.79
C PHE A 155 4.27 -5.40 -11.74
N GLY A 156 3.99 -6.69 -11.76
CA GLY A 156 4.59 -7.61 -12.73
C GLY A 156 4.45 -9.07 -12.33
N ASP A 157 5.26 -9.90 -12.98
CA ASP A 157 5.33 -11.34 -12.73
C ASP A 157 6.18 -11.65 -11.49
N LEU A 158 5.59 -12.29 -10.49
CA LEU A 158 6.27 -12.74 -9.28
C LEU A 158 7.18 -13.94 -9.53
N ASP A 159 6.98 -14.66 -10.63
CA ASP A 159 7.77 -15.85 -10.96
C ASP A 159 8.92 -15.55 -11.93
N ASP A 160 8.96 -14.34 -12.51
CA ASP A 160 10.11 -13.84 -13.28
C ASP A 160 11.12 -13.17 -12.34
N PRO A 161 12.31 -13.76 -12.10
CA PRO A 161 13.32 -13.18 -11.21
C PRO A 161 13.90 -11.86 -11.73
N GLU A 162 13.74 -11.55 -13.02
CA GLU A 162 14.18 -10.28 -13.59
C GLU A 162 13.18 -9.14 -13.37
N SER A 163 11.92 -9.48 -13.04
CA SER A 163 10.89 -8.48 -12.79
C SER A 163 11.20 -7.65 -11.53
N GLN A 164 10.86 -6.36 -11.59
CA GLN A 164 11.09 -5.46 -10.47
C GLN A 164 10.31 -5.89 -9.23
N VAL A 165 9.09 -6.40 -9.41
CA VAL A 165 8.24 -6.88 -8.31
C VAL A 165 8.86 -8.10 -7.62
N ALA A 166 9.38 -9.08 -8.38
CA ALA A 166 10.01 -10.26 -7.82
C ALA A 166 11.29 -9.90 -7.05
N LYS A 167 12.12 -9.00 -7.61
CA LYS A 167 13.33 -8.47 -6.93
C LYS A 167 13.00 -7.78 -5.61
N LEU A 168 11.92 -7.00 -5.57
CA LEU A 168 11.48 -6.31 -4.34
C LEU A 168 10.97 -7.31 -3.28
N VAL A 169 10.16 -8.29 -3.68
CA VAL A 169 9.67 -9.36 -2.79
C VAL A 169 10.84 -10.19 -2.25
N ALA A 170 11.77 -10.59 -3.12
CA ALA A 170 12.96 -11.37 -2.74
C ALA A 170 13.92 -10.60 -1.83
N SER A 171 13.82 -9.26 -1.76
CA SER A 171 14.69 -8.45 -0.89
C SER A 171 14.44 -8.65 0.61
N GLY A 172 13.35 -9.33 1.00
CA GLY A 172 12.99 -9.59 2.39
C GLY A 172 12.52 -8.36 3.17
N ARG A 173 12.36 -7.22 2.50
CA ARG A 173 11.92 -5.95 3.12
C ARG A 173 10.41 -5.72 3.02
N THR A 174 9.70 -6.55 2.26
CA THR A 174 8.25 -6.42 2.08
C THR A 174 7.49 -6.91 3.30
N GLU A 175 6.38 -6.25 3.60
CA GLU A 175 5.52 -6.49 4.74
C GLU A 175 4.09 -6.73 4.25
N LEU A 176 3.32 -7.54 4.99
CA LEU A 176 1.89 -7.71 4.78
C LEU A 176 1.13 -6.64 5.57
N MET A 177 0.00 -6.16 5.02
CA MET A 177 -0.85 -5.20 5.72
C MET A 177 -1.51 -5.82 6.96
N HIS A 178 -2.03 -7.03 6.82
CA HIS A 178 -2.68 -7.81 7.88
C HIS A 178 -2.16 -9.25 7.86
N PRO A 179 -0.92 -9.50 8.34
CA PRO A 179 -0.32 -10.84 8.35
C PRO A 179 -1.17 -11.89 9.08
N GLU A 180 -1.98 -11.46 10.06
CA GLU A 180 -2.88 -12.31 10.85
C GLU A 180 -3.96 -13.02 10.02
N PHE A 181 -4.28 -12.55 8.81
CA PHE A 181 -5.29 -13.22 7.98
C PHE A 181 -4.76 -14.47 7.27
N GLY A 182 -3.44 -14.58 7.06
CA GLY A 182 -2.82 -15.78 6.51
C GLY A 182 -3.35 -16.23 5.14
N LEU A 183 -3.77 -15.29 4.27
CA LEU A 183 -4.43 -15.61 2.99
C LEU A 183 -3.48 -15.73 1.79
N GLY A 184 -2.19 -15.42 1.95
CA GLY A 184 -1.21 -15.40 0.86
C GLY A 184 -1.43 -14.23 -0.09
N ASP A 185 -1.25 -13.00 0.42
CA ASP A 185 -1.49 -11.79 -0.36
C ASP A 185 -0.46 -11.59 -1.49
N LYS A 186 -0.93 -11.18 -2.66
CA LYS A 186 -0.10 -10.84 -3.83
C LYS A 186 0.20 -9.36 -3.94
N VAL A 187 -0.49 -8.54 -3.15
CA VAL A 187 -0.16 -7.13 -2.94
C VAL A 187 0.56 -7.02 -1.60
N VAL A 188 1.83 -6.66 -1.65
CA VAL A 188 2.67 -6.48 -0.45
C VAL A 188 3.18 -5.04 -0.39
N TYR A 189 3.67 -4.64 0.79
CA TYR A 189 3.99 -3.25 1.06
C TYR A 189 5.46 -3.08 1.46
N LEU A 190 6.03 -1.92 1.14
CA LEU A 190 7.27 -1.43 1.71
C LEU A 190 6.96 -0.22 2.58
N HIS A 191 7.66 -0.12 3.71
CA HIS A 191 7.61 1.04 4.59
C HIS A 191 6.21 1.35 5.14
N LEU A 192 5.47 0.32 5.57
CA LEU A 192 4.17 0.52 6.19
C LEU A 192 4.27 1.47 7.40
N PRO A 193 3.25 2.29 7.67
CA PRO A 193 3.26 3.20 8.81
C PRO A 193 3.42 2.45 10.15
N LYS A 194 4.56 2.61 10.82
CA LYS A 194 4.84 2.09 12.19
C LYS A 194 4.50 3.11 13.30
N LYS A 195 4.83 2.80 14.56
CA LYS A 195 4.76 3.82 15.61
C LYS A 195 5.72 4.98 15.28
N PHE A 196 5.28 6.22 15.49
CA PHE A 196 6.09 7.41 15.26
C PHE A 196 6.33 8.08 16.61
N VAL A 197 7.60 8.16 16.99
CA VAL A 197 8.07 8.86 18.19
C VAL A 197 8.89 10.04 17.72
N ALA A 198 8.50 11.24 18.14
CA ALA A 198 9.20 12.47 17.84
C ALA A 198 9.10 13.42 19.03
N GLY A 199 10.11 14.26 19.20
CA GLY A 199 10.23 15.20 20.30
C GLY A 199 11.39 16.14 20.06
N THR A 200 11.44 17.21 20.85
CA THR A 200 12.56 18.16 20.86
C THR A 200 13.40 17.87 22.09
N VAL A 201 14.69 17.57 21.90
CA VAL A 201 15.63 17.49 23.01
C VAL A 201 16.21 18.89 23.23
N ILE A 202 16.12 19.39 24.46
CA ILE A 202 16.68 20.68 24.84
C ILE A 202 18.12 20.43 25.32
N LEU A 203 19.03 21.34 24.97
CA LEU A 203 20.48 21.23 25.08
C LEU A 203 21.01 20.68 26.43
N GLY A 204 20.30 20.90 27.54
CA GLY A 204 20.67 20.37 28.86
C GLY A 204 20.54 18.86 29.02
N ASP A 205 19.64 18.21 28.27
CA ASP A 205 19.26 16.80 28.48
C ASP A 205 19.82 15.88 27.39
N ILE A 206 20.58 16.39 26.41
CA ILE A 206 21.03 15.57 25.27
C ILE A 206 21.98 14.46 25.72
N ASP A 207 22.88 14.75 26.66
CA ASP A 207 23.83 13.75 27.19
C ASP A 207 23.08 12.62 27.90
N GLU A 208 22.09 12.95 28.74
CA GLU A 208 21.26 11.99 29.46
C GLU A 208 20.38 11.15 28.50
N VAL A 209 19.69 11.79 27.56
CA VAL A 209 18.83 11.11 26.58
C VAL A 209 19.65 10.20 25.66
N ALA A 210 20.86 10.61 25.28
CA ALA A 210 21.74 9.78 24.46
C ALA A 210 22.17 8.49 25.17
N VAL A 211 22.43 8.58 26.49
CA VAL A 211 22.77 7.44 27.35
C VAL A 211 21.57 6.53 27.57
N ASP A 212 20.40 7.09 27.87
CA ASP A 212 19.18 6.32 28.13
C ASP A 212 18.65 5.61 26.88
N PHE A 213 18.89 6.16 25.68
CA PHE A 213 18.40 5.64 24.41
C PHE A 213 19.52 5.43 23.39
N PRO A 214 20.41 4.44 23.57
CA PRO A 214 21.58 4.24 22.72
C PRO A 214 21.24 3.93 21.24
N ASP A 215 20.05 3.37 20.99
CA ASP A 215 19.58 3.06 19.63
C ASP A 215 18.87 4.24 18.93
N LEU A 216 18.54 5.32 19.67
CA LEU A 216 17.89 6.49 19.11
C LEU A 216 18.92 7.38 18.42
N LYS A 217 18.77 7.57 17.11
CA LYS A 217 19.58 8.54 16.36
C LYS A 217 19.12 9.97 16.68
N ILE A 218 19.99 10.76 17.32
CA ILE A 218 19.75 12.16 17.64
C ILE A 218 20.53 13.03 16.64
N ILE A 219 19.86 14.01 16.04
CA ILE A 219 20.49 14.95 15.09
C ILE A 219 20.29 16.39 15.58
N ILE A 220 21.38 17.07 15.90
CA ILE A 220 21.38 18.46 16.36
C ILE A 220 21.43 19.39 15.14
N ALA A 221 20.36 20.16 14.92
CA ALA A 221 20.14 20.96 13.70
C ALA A 221 20.57 22.44 13.81
N HIS A 222 20.72 22.99 15.01
CA HIS A 222 21.11 24.38 15.22
C HIS A 222 22.24 24.48 16.26
N PHE A 223 23.48 24.47 15.79
CA PHE A 223 24.65 24.71 16.62
C PHE A 223 25.13 26.16 16.37
N GLY A 224 24.94 27.03 17.35
CA GLY A 224 25.36 28.44 17.28
C GLY A 224 26.03 28.86 18.58
N TRP A 225 26.77 29.97 18.55
CA TRP A 225 27.30 30.56 19.79
C TRP A 225 26.16 30.84 20.79
N PRO A 226 26.30 30.53 22.10
CA PRO A 226 27.50 30.04 22.79
C PRO A 226 27.67 28.50 22.88
N TRP A 227 26.80 27.71 22.25
CA TRP A 227 26.61 26.28 22.57
C TRP A 227 27.48 25.28 21.79
N TYR A 228 28.42 25.77 20.98
CA TYR A 228 29.16 24.92 20.04
C TYR A 228 30.11 23.93 20.73
N GLU A 229 30.79 24.34 21.81
CA GLU A 229 31.74 23.48 22.53
C GLU A 229 31.04 22.33 23.24
N GLU A 230 29.91 22.61 23.90
CA GLU A 230 29.09 21.61 24.58
C GLU A 230 28.52 20.60 23.58
N THR A 231 27.97 21.09 22.47
CA THR A 231 27.43 20.24 21.39
C THR A 231 28.49 19.29 20.83
N MET A 232 29.69 19.80 20.53
CA MET A 232 30.80 18.97 20.04
C MET A 232 31.21 17.92 21.08
N THR A 233 31.23 18.29 22.34
CA THR A 233 31.58 17.37 23.44
C THR A 233 30.57 16.23 23.54
N ILE A 234 29.27 16.52 23.45
CA ILE A 234 28.21 15.51 23.49
C ILE A 234 28.31 14.55 22.30
N CYS A 235 28.54 15.07 21.07
CA CYS A 235 28.73 14.25 19.88
C CYS A 235 29.99 13.37 19.94
N GLN A 236 31.05 13.81 20.63
CA GLN A 236 32.25 12.99 20.85
C GLN A 236 32.03 11.89 21.88
N ARG A 237 31.17 12.12 22.88
CA ARG A 237 30.88 11.15 23.94
C ARG A 237 29.88 10.07 23.51
N ASN A 238 28.90 10.45 22.70
CA ASN A 238 27.76 9.58 22.38
C ASN A 238 27.72 9.25 20.88
N GLN A 239 27.88 7.97 20.53
CA GLN A 239 27.94 7.52 19.13
C GLN A 239 26.61 7.65 18.37
N ASN A 240 25.49 7.79 19.08
CA ASN A 240 24.15 7.96 18.54
C ASN A 240 23.76 9.43 18.33
N VAL A 241 24.62 10.39 18.71
CA VAL A 241 24.38 11.83 18.56
C VAL A 241 25.22 12.39 17.41
N TRP A 242 24.54 12.98 16.44
CA TRP A 242 25.13 13.57 15.24
C TRP A 242 24.76 15.05 15.18
N PHE A 243 25.61 15.87 14.58
CA PHE A 243 25.25 17.26 14.26
C PHE A 243 25.14 17.42 12.74
N ASN A 244 24.11 18.15 12.31
CA ASN A 244 23.92 18.44 10.89
C ASN A 244 24.77 19.66 10.50
N ILE A 245 25.72 19.48 9.59
CA ILE A 245 26.55 20.57 9.03
C ILE A 245 25.89 21.27 7.83
N ALA A 246 24.81 20.69 7.28
CA ALA A 246 24.02 21.28 6.21
C ALA A 246 22.87 22.08 6.83
N GLY A 247 23.09 23.39 7.00
CA GLY A 247 22.00 24.34 7.24
C GLY A 247 21.03 24.38 6.08
#